data_AF-A0A958JDM4-F1
#
_entry.id   AF-A0A958JDM4-F1
#
_cell.length_a   1.000
_cell.length_b   1.000
_cell.length_c   1.000
_cell.angle_alpha   90.00
_cell.angle_beta   90.00
_cell.angle_gamma   90.00
#
_symmetry.space_group_name_H-M   'P 1'
#
loop_
_entity.id
_entity.type
_entity.pdbx_description
1 polymer ?
#
loop_
_entity_poly.entity_id
_entity_poly.type
_entity_poly.pdbx_seq_one_letter_code
_entity_poly.pdbx_strand_id
1 'polypeptide(L)'
;DGSGGTMISKGMYPPTPDMASSRTQELSDGELFYIIREGIRFSGMPGFGGSDDENWKLVQFIRHIPELSKEEVEMIKEESGL
;
A
#
# COMPACT_ATOMS: atom_id res chain seq x y z
N ASP A 1 4.39 5.77 6.41
CA ASP A 1 5.50 4.78 6.40
C ASP A 1 5.09 3.43 5.81
N GLY A 2 3.81 3.18 5.48
CA GLY A 2 3.37 1.93 4.84
C GLY A 2 3.10 0.76 5.81
N SER A 3 3.29 0.95 7.11
CA SER A 3 3.17 -0.09 8.13
C SER A 3 1.74 -0.60 8.39
N GLY A 4 0.72 0.11 7.88
CA GLY A 4 -0.68 -0.18 8.16
C GLY A 4 -1.11 0.14 9.60
N GLY A 5 -0.26 0.72 10.44
CA GLY A 5 -0.50 0.97 11.87
C GLY A 5 -1.36 2.20 12.21
N THR A 6 -2.39 2.52 11.43
CA THR A 6 -3.24 3.70 11.66
C THR A 6 -4.33 3.47 12.71
N MET A 7 -5.00 4.53 13.18
CA MET A 7 -6.18 4.37 14.05
C MET A 7 -7.33 3.61 13.36
N ILE A 8 -7.44 3.75 12.04
CA ILE A 8 -8.47 3.11 11.23
C ILE A 8 -8.23 1.60 11.15
N SER A 9 -6.98 1.15 10.98
CA SER A 9 -6.67 -0.27 10.80
C SER A 9 -6.99 -1.13 12.03
N LYS A 10 -7.00 -0.54 13.23
CA LYS A 10 -7.33 -1.26 14.49
C LYS A 10 -8.72 -1.88 14.50
N GLY A 11 -9.66 -1.36 13.70
CA GLY A 11 -11.02 -1.88 13.58
C GLY A 11 -11.25 -2.77 12.36
N MET A 12 -10.25 -2.97 11.51
CA MET A 12 -10.40 -3.70 10.25
C MET A 12 -10.12 -5.19 10.41
N TYR A 13 -10.94 -6.01 9.75
CA TYR A 13 -10.70 -7.44 9.60
C TYR A 13 -10.80 -7.88 8.14
N PRO A 14 -9.80 -8.61 7.60
CA PRO A 14 -8.49 -8.87 8.21
C PRO A 14 -7.69 -7.57 8.50
N PRO A 15 -6.68 -7.63 9.38
CA PRO A 15 -5.79 -6.48 9.62
C PRO A 15 -5.14 -5.99 8.34
N THR A 16 -4.93 -4.68 8.24
CA THR A 16 -4.20 -4.08 7.12
C THR A 16 -2.77 -4.64 7.07
N PRO A 17 -2.29 -5.11 5.91
CA PRO A 17 -0.93 -5.62 5.80
C PRO A 17 0.09 -4.48 5.94
N ASP A 18 1.26 -4.81 6.47
CA ASP A 18 2.44 -3.97 6.39
C ASP A 18 3.03 -4.09 4.97
N MET A 19 3.09 -2.97 4.25
CA MET A 19 3.57 -2.92 2.87
C MET A 19 5.08 -3.14 2.77
N ALA A 20 5.84 -2.85 3.83
CA ALA A 20 7.28 -3.09 3.87
C ALA A 20 7.63 -4.55 4.22
N SER A 21 6.67 -5.32 4.74
CA SER A 21 6.92 -6.69 5.19
C SER A 21 7.28 -7.64 4.04
N SER A 22 8.10 -8.65 4.33
CA SER A 22 8.49 -9.67 3.35
C SER A 22 7.28 -10.34 2.71
N ARG A 23 6.22 -10.61 3.48
CA ARG A 23 4.98 -11.20 2.96
C ARG A 23 4.36 -10.39 1.82
N THR A 24 4.35 -9.05 1.95
CA THR A 24 3.81 -8.19 0.88
C THR A 24 4.81 -8.07 -0.27
N GLN A 25 6.10 -7.96 0.04
CA GLN A 25 7.17 -7.84 -0.96
C GLN A 25 7.44 -9.15 -1.74
N GLU A 26 7.01 -10.30 -1.25
CA GLU A 26 7.12 -11.59 -1.97
C GLU A 26 6.02 -11.78 -3.02
N LEU A 27 4.92 -11.01 -2.95
CA LEU A 27 3.90 -11.02 -4.01
C LEU A 27 4.52 -10.61 -5.33
N SER A 28 4.11 -11.20 -6.44
CA SER A 28 4.50 -10.74 -7.76
C SER A 28 3.88 -9.37 -8.09
N ASP A 29 4.49 -8.66 -9.04
CA ASP A 29 3.96 -7.37 -9.48
C ASP A 29 2.53 -7.49 -10.05
N GLY A 30 2.22 -8.60 -10.70
CA GLY A 30 0.87 -8.89 -11.20
C GLY A 30 -0.14 -9.17 -10.08
N GLU A 31 0.27 -9.85 -9.01
CA GLU A 31 -0.58 -10.05 -7.83
C GLU A 31 -0.84 -8.72 -7.10
N LEU A 32 0.19 -7.90 -6.90
CA LEU A 32 0.03 -6.56 -6.36
C LEU A 32 -0.92 -5.72 -7.22
N PHE A 33 -0.71 -5.71 -8.54
CA PHE A 33 -1.57 -4.99 -9.47
C PHE A 33 -3.04 -5.44 -9.36
N TYR A 34 -3.29 -6.74 -9.37
CA TYR A 34 -4.64 -7.30 -9.26
C TYR A 34 -5.30 -6.90 -7.93
N ILE A 35 -4.57 -7.03 -6.83
CA ILE A 35 -5.04 -6.66 -5.48
C ILE A 35 -5.38 -5.17 -5.41
N ILE A 36 -4.51 -4.29 -5.92
CA ILE A 36 -4.74 -2.84 -5.91
C ILE A 36 -5.96 -2.50 -6.76
N ARG A 37 -6.06 -3.05 -7.96
CA ARG A 37 -7.12 -2.74 -8.91
C ARG A 37 -8.50 -3.24 -8.44
N GLU A 38 -8.59 -4.48 -8.00
CA GLU A 38 -9.86 -5.16 -7.73
C GLU A 38 -10.23 -5.15 -6.24
N GLY A 39 -9.24 -4.98 -5.35
CA GLY A 39 -9.41 -5.14 -3.91
C GLY A 39 -9.43 -6.61 -3.49
N ILE A 40 -9.74 -6.85 -2.20
CA ILE A 40 -9.84 -8.21 -1.65
C ILE A 40 -11.27 -8.43 -1.16
N ARG A 41 -11.96 -9.41 -1.75
CA ARG A 41 -13.33 -9.78 -1.36
C ARG A 41 -13.40 -10.18 0.11
N PHE A 42 -14.49 -9.80 0.77
CA PHE A 42 -14.71 -10.07 2.21
C PHE A 42 -13.65 -9.45 3.14
N SER A 43 -13.01 -8.37 2.69
CA SER A 43 -12.14 -7.52 3.51
C SER A 43 -12.64 -6.07 3.49
N GLY A 44 -12.05 -5.22 4.33
CA GLY A 44 -12.23 -3.77 4.26
C GLY A 44 -11.50 -3.08 3.10
N MET A 45 -10.87 -3.83 2.19
CA MET A 45 -10.05 -3.29 1.10
C MET A 45 -10.81 -3.30 -0.24
N PRO A 46 -11.37 -2.16 -0.66
CA PRO A 46 -11.92 -2.01 -2.01
C PRO A 46 -10.79 -1.92 -3.04
N GLY A 47 -11.14 -2.10 -4.32
CA GLY A 47 -10.25 -1.72 -5.41
C GLY A 47 -9.99 -0.21 -5.41
N PHE A 48 -8.75 0.17 -5.73
CA PHE A 48 -8.32 1.56 -5.79
C PHE A 48 -9.02 2.34 -6.91
N GLY A 49 -9.39 1.65 -7.99
CA GLY A 49 -9.95 2.28 -9.19
C GLY A 49 -8.87 2.97 -10.03
N GLY A 50 -9.28 3.97 -10.81
CA GLY A 50 -8.38 4.68 -11.72
C GLY A 50 -8.01 3.87 -12.97
N SER A 51 -7.05 4.41 -13.73
CA SER A 51 -6.48 3.76 -14.92
C SER A 51 -5.44 2.72 -14.55
N ASP A 52 -5.17 1.78 -15.46
CA ASP A 52 -4.12 0.77 -15.26
C ASP A 52 -2.74 1.42 -15.04
N ASP A 53 -2.45 2.56 -15.68
CA ASP A 53 -1.20 3.31 -15.49
C ASP A 53 -1.05 3.86 -14.06
N GLU A 54 -2.14 4.33 -13.45
CA GLU A 54 -2.14 4.78 -12.05
C GLU A 54 -1.94 3.61 -11.09
N ASN A 55 -2.57 2.46 -11.37
CA ASN A 55 -2.38 1.25 -10.57
C ASN A 55 -0.93 0.73 -10.66
N TRP A 56 -0.30 0.79 -11.83
CA TRP A 56 1.12 0.43 -11.98
C TRP A 56 2.06 1.36 -11.21
N LYS A 57 1.76 2.67 -11.13
CA LYS A 57 2.51 3.59 -10.28
C LYS A 57 2.41 3.21 -8.81
N LEU A 58 1.26 2.74 -8.34
CA LEU A 58 1.10 2.24 -6.98
C LEU A 58 1.92 0.97 -6.72
N VAL A 59 1.98 0.05 -7.68
CA VAL A 59 2.87 -1.13 -7.58
C VAL A 59 4.32 -0.68 -7.41
N GLN A 60 4.80 0.23 -8.26
CA GLN A 60 6.17 0.77 -8.16
C GLN A 60 6.42 1.47 -6.82
N PHE A 61 5.44 2.23 -6.33
CA PHE A 61 5.56 2.88 -5.03
C PHE A 61 5.65 1.86 -3.88
N ILE A 62 4.78 0.83 -3.86
CA ILE A 62 4.82 -0.23 -2.84
C ILE A 62 6.17 -0.96 -2.84
N ARG A 63 6.77 -1.19 -4.00
CA ARG A 63 8.12 -1.77 -4.12
C ARG A 63 9.20 -0.91 -3.50
N HIS A 64 9.05 0.40 -3.56
CA HIS A 64 10.03 1.33 -3.06
C HIS A 64 9.91 1.58 -1.54
N ILE A 65 8.75 1.30 -0.93
CA ILE A 65 8.50 1.52 0.51
C ILE A 65 9.63 1.00 1.43
N PRO A 66 10.16 -0.23 1.27
CA PRO A 66 11.24 -0.75 2.14
C PRO A 66 12.55 0.04 2.05
N GLU A 67 12.75 0.80 0.97
CA GLU A 67 13.98 1.51 0.65
C GLU A 67 13.87 3.02 0.91
N LEU A 68 12.70 3.52 1.35
CA LEU A 68 12.48 4.94 1.58
C LEU A 68 13.49 5.49 2.58
N SER A 69 14.19 6.55 2.18
CA SER A 69 15.04 7.33 3.06
C SER A 69 14.21 8.10 4.09
N LYS A 70 14.86 8.54 5.16
CA LYS A 70 14.18 9.35 6.18
C LYS A 70 13.69 10.67 5.59
N GLU A 71 14.49 11.24 4.71
CA GLU A 71 14.21 12.48 4.00
C GLU A 71 12.95 12.34 3.12
N GLU A 72 12.83 11.24 2.36
CA GLU A 72 11.64 10.96 1.56
C GLU A 72 10.40 10.73 2.42
N VAL A 73 10.53 10.03 3.55
CA VAL A 73 9.40 9.83 4.47
C VAL A 73 8.91 11.16 5.05
N GLU A 74 9.80 12.06 5.44
CA GLU A 74 9.40 13.38 5.95
C GLU A 74 8.75 14.23 4.86
N MET A 75 9.29 14.26 3.64
CA MET A 75 8.66 14.97 2.51
C MET A 75 7.23 14.45 2.24
N ILE A 76 7.03 13.13 2.23
CA ILE A 76 5.71 12.53 2.00
C ILE A 76 4.72 12.92 3.11
N LYS A 77 5.17 12.99 4.38
CA LYS A 77 4.32 13.44 5.50
C LYS A 77 3.90 14.90 5.35
N GLU A 78 4.85 15.78 5.03
CA GLU A 78 4.61 17.20 4.82
C GLU A 78 3.58 17.45 3.69
N GLU A 79 3.73 16.78 2.55
CA GLU A 79 2.79 16.90 1.43
C GLU A 79 1.41 16.30 1.72
N SER A 80 1.36 15.23 2.51
CA SER A 80 0.11 14.54 2.88
C SER A 80 -0.67 15.26 3.99
N GLY A 81 -0.11 16.33 4.58
CA GLY A 81 -0.71 17.06 5.69
C GLY A 81 -0.82 16.24 6.98
N LEU A 82 0.04 15.23 7.14
CA LEU A 82 0.11 14.32 8.29
C LEU A 82 1.22 14.69 9.28
#